data_AF-A0A7L2FTV6-F1
#
_entry.id   AF-A0A7L2FTV6-F1
#
_cell.length_a   1.000
_cell.length_b   1.000
_cell.length_c   1.000
_cell.angle_alpha   90.00
_cell.angle_beta   90.00
_cell.angle_gamma   90.00
#
_symmetry.space_group_name_H-M   'P 1'
#
loop_
_entity.id
_entity.type
_entity.pdbx_description
1 polymer ?
#
loop_
_entity_poly.entity_id
_entity_poly.type
_entity_poly.pdbx_seq_one_letter_code
_entity_poly.pdbx_strand_id
1 'polypeptide(L)'
;KALNPEALMNVSQIICHRGYPSEEYEVLTADGYYIHLNRIPHGREKPKNTGAKPVVFLQHGILGEGSHWVENLANNSLGFILADSGYDVWLANSRGTSCSRRHQHLSADQVEFWDFSFHEMAMFDLPAAIDFVLQKTGQKQLHYVGYSQGCSIAFIAFSSIPELAQKVKMFFALAPVVSLKHSRSPFMKMKFLMDNQLQMIPLLLGRTDASLRIRRLWRFLPELCRHTLLHRPCANLLFLLGGYNEKNLNM
;
A
#
# COMPACT_ATOMS: atom_id res chain seq x y z
N LYS A 1 -17.04 -23.57 -3.29
CA LYS A 1 -15.56 -23.61 -3.27
C LYS A 1 -15.11 -23.31 -1.85
N ALA A 2 -14.01 -23.90 -1.37
CA ALA A 2 -13.43 -23.52 -0.08
C ALA A 2 -12.91 -22.06 -0.13
N LEU A 3 -12.84 -21.39 1.01
CA LEU A 3 -12.26 -20.04 1.11
C LEU A 3 -10.77 -20.11 0.74
N ASN A 4 -10.27 -19.15 -0.05
CA ASN A 4 -8.83 -19.06 -0.31
C ASN A 4 -8.13 -18.79 1.04
N PRO A 5 -7.16 -19.63 1.47
CA PRO A 5 -6.47 -19.42 2.75
C PRO A 5 -5.78 -18.05 2.85
N GLU A 6 -5.35 -17.47 1.72
CA GLU A 6 -4.74 -16.14 1.66
C GLU A 6 -5.66 -15.02 2.18
N ALA A 7 -6.98 -15.22 2.16
CA ALA A 7 -7.95 -14.24 2.68
C ALA A 7 -7.84 -13.96 4.19
N LEU A 8 -7.13 -14.81 4.93
CA LEU A 8 -6.91 -14.69 6.37
C LEU A 8 -5.43 -14.52 6.73
N MET A 9 -4.55 -14.44 5.73
CA MET A 9 -3.11 -14.32 5.90
C MET A 9 -2.69 -12.84 5.95
N ASN A 10 -1.66 -12.54 6.75
CA ASN A 10 -0.92 -11.29 6.61
C ASN A 10 0.04 -11.34 5.40
N VAL A 11 0.64 -10.20 5.05
CA VAL A 11 1.52 -10.09 3.87
C VAL A 11 2.66 -11.11 3.88
N SER A 12 3.35 -11.28 5.01
CA SER A 12 4.44 -12.24 5.12
C SER A 12 3.98 -13.70 5.03
N GLN A 13 2.80 -14.02 5.57
CA GLN A 13 2.18 -15.33 5.39
C GLN A 13 1.83 -15.59 3.93
N ILE A 14 1.32 -14.61 3.18
CA ILE A 14 1.06 -14.72 1.73
C ILE A 14 2.37 -14.99 0.98
N ILE A 15 3.43 -14.21 1.26
CA ILE A 15 4.75 -14.36 0.63
C ILE A 15 5.30 -15.78 0.87
N CYS A 16 5.31 -16.23 2.13
CA CYS A 16 5.78 -17.56 2.51
C CYS A 16 4.90 -18.68 1.91
N HIS A 17 3.57 -18.51 1.89
CA HIS A 17 2.63 -19.47 1.29
C HIS A 17 2.90 -19.69 -0.20
N ARG A 18 3.35 -18.64 -0.91
CA ARG A 18 3.77 -18.70 -2.31
C ARG A 18 5.18 -19.24 -2.52
N GLY A 19 5.89 -19.60 -1.45
CA GLY A 19 7.22 -20.22 -1.48
C GLY A 19 8.40 -19.23 -1.53
N TYR A 20 8.15 -17.94 -1.28
CA TYR A 20 9.19 -16.91 -1.28
C TYR A 20 9.72 -16.64 0.14
N PRO A 21 10.99 -16.22 0.29
CA PRO A 21 11.49 -15.70 1.55
C PRO A 21 10.77 -14.40 1.92
N SER A 22 10.45 -14.23 3.20
CA SER A 22 9.83 -13.00 3.73
C SER A 22 10.61 -12.47 4.92
N GLU A 23 10.88 -11.18 4.91
CA GLU A 23 11.39 -10.44 6.07
C GLU A 23 10.43 -9.27 6.37
N GLU A 24 10.33 -8.89 7.65
CA GLU A 24 9.53 -7.77 8.10
C GLU A 24 10.43 -6.78 8.85
N TYR A 25 10.17 -5.50 8.65
CA TYR A 25 10.88 -4.41 9.31
C TYR A 25 9.90 -3.35 9.77
N GLU A 26 10.23 -2.72 10.88
CA GLU A 26 9.51 -1.59 11.42
C GLU A 26 10.43 -0.37 11.40
N VAL A 27 9.92 0.74 10.87
CA VAL A 27 10.67 1.98 10.66
C VAL A 27 9.99 3.10 11.42
N LEU A 28 10.77 3.83 12.20
CA LEU A 28 10.30 5.02 12.93
C LEU A 28 10.40 6.25 12.03
N THR A 29 9.30 6.95 11.84
CA THR A 29 9.25 8.24 11.15
C THR A 29 9.66 9.38 12.08
N ALA A 30 10.08 10.51 11.52
CA ALA A 30 10.54 11.67 12.30
C ALA A 30 9.46 12.26 13.22
N ASP A 31 8.18 12.08 12.87
CA ASP A 31 7.04 12.53 13.64
C ASP A 31 6.43 11.44 14.53
N GLY A 32 7.09 10.28 14.68
CA GLY A 32 6.79 9.31 15.73
C GLY A 32 5.95 8.09 15.32
N TYR A 33 5.57 7.95 14.05
CA TYR A 33 4.86 6.75 13.56
C TYR A 33 5.82 5.59 13.34
N TYR A 34 5.34 4.39 13.63
CA TYR A 34 6.02 3.15 13.24
C TYR A 34 5.32 2.56 12.03
N ILE A 35 6.02 2.57 10.90
CA ILE A 35 5.54 2.00 9.64
C ILE A 35 6.20 0.66 9.36
N HIS A 36 5.42 -0.28 8.82
CA HIS A 36 5.90 -1.61 8.48
C HIS A 36 6.33 -1.72 7.02
N LEU A 37 7.45 -2.39 6.80
CA LEU A 37 7.94 -2.80 5.48
C LEU A 37 8.00 -4.33 5.44
N ASN A 38 7.50 -4.92 4.35
CA ASN A 38 7.74 -6.33 4.04
C ASN A 38 8.80 -6.41 2.94
N ARG A 39 9.65 -7.43 2.97
CA ARG A 39 10.73 -7.61 1.98
C ARG A 39 10.72 -9.04 1.44
N ILE A 40 10.90 -9.14 0.12
CA ILE A 40 11.16 -10.38 -0.60
C ILE A 40 12.61 -10.29 -1.13
N PRO A 41 13.60 -10.81 -0.37
CA PRO A 41 15.02 -10.59 -0.70
C PRO A 41 15.48 -11.33 -1.97
N HIS A 42 14.78 -12.37 -2.40
CA HIS A 42 15.03 -13.10 -3.64
C HIS A 42 13.81 -13.93 -4.08
N GLY A 43 13.79 -14.35 -5.34
CA GLY A 43 12.80 -15.28 -5.88
C GLY A 43 12.85 -16.69 -5.26
N ARG A 44 11.97 -17.57 -5.73
CA ARG A 44 11.83 -18.94 -5.18
C ARG A 44 13.05 -19.82 -5.40
N GLU A 45 13.71 -19.66 -6.55
CA GLU A 45 14.94 -20.38 -6.83
C GLU A 45 16.09 -19.76 -6.06
N LYS A 46 16.95 -20.62 -5.48
CA LYS A 46 18.14 -20.14 -4.76
C LYS A 46 18.94 -19.22 -5.68
N PRO A 47 19.34 -18.02 -5.20
CA PRO A 47 20.08 -17.09 -6.04
C PRO A 47 21.36 -17.75 -6.56
N LYS A 48 21.50 -17.86 -7.88
CA LYS A 48 22.76 -18.31 -8.51
C LYS A 48 23.91 -17.33 -8.24
N ASN A 49 23.59 -16.09 -7.90
CA ASN A 49 24.54 -15.03 -7.59
C ASN A 49 24.16 -14.38 -6.25
N THR A 50 25.12 -14.33 -5.33
CA THR A 50 24.98 -13.78 -3.97
C THR A 50 25.31 -12.28 -3.90
N GLY A 51 25.65 -11.65 -5.03
CA GLY A 51 25.93 -10.21 -5.10
C GLY A 51 24.74 -9.33 -4.72
N ALA A 52 25.03 -8.05 -4.45
CA ALA A 52 24.03 -7.05 -4.09
C ALA A 52 22.99 -6.87 -5.21
N LYS A 53 21.71 -7.10 -4.89
CA LYS A 53 20.61 -7.00 -5.84
C LYS A 53 20.11 -5.57 -5.96
N PRO A 54 19.69 -5.12 -7.15
CA PRO A 54 19.01 -3.83 -7.29
C PRO A 54 17.71 -3.84 -6.51
N VAL A 55 17.46 -2.76 -5.77
CA VAL A 55 16.27 -2.62 -4.92
C VAL A 55 15.11 -2.07 -5.73
N VAL A 56 13.92 -2.64 -5.51
CA VAL A 56 12.64 -2.09 -5.97
C VAL A 56 11.73 -1.85 -4.77
N PHE A 57 11.29 -0.61 -4.62
CA PHE A 57 10.38 -0.17 -3.59
C PHE A 57 8.97 0.00 -4.17
N LEU A 58 7.99 -0.74 -3.64
CA LEU A 58 6.63 -0.80 -4.13
C LEU A 58 5.69 -0.09 -3.14
N GLN A 59 5.08 1.03 -3.55
CA GLN A 59 4.16 1.82 -2.72
C GLN A 59 2.71 1.66 -3.21
N HIS A 60 1.83 1.21 -2.31
CA HIS A 60 0.41 1.04 -2.59
C HIS A 60 -0.36 2.36 -2.78
N GLY A 61 -1.62 2.25 -3.20
CA GLY A 61 -2.54 3.37 -3.37
C GLY A 61 -3.44 3.62 -2.17
N ILE A 62 -4.42 4.51 -2.34
CA ILE A 62 -5.41 4.82 -1.29
C ILE A 62 -6.21 3.57 -0.92
N LEU A 63 -6.52 3.40 0.38
CA LEU A 63 -7.20 2.22 0.94
C LEU A 63 -6.51 0.87 0.67
N GLY A 64 -5.25 0.90 0.23
CA GLY A 64 -4.45 -0.30 0.06
C GLY A 64 -3.45 -0.51 1.18
N GLU A 65 -2.70 -1.59 1.05
CA GLU A 65 -1.52 -1.92 1.84
C GLU A 65 -0.50 -2.67 0.98
N GLY A 66 0.64 -3.06 1.55
CA GLY A 66 1.72 -3.74 0.82
C GLY A 66 1.30 -5.05 0.15
N SER A 67 0.23 -5.70 0.61
CA SER A 67 -0.34 -6.92 0.05
C SER A 67 -0.73 -6.81 -1.43
N HIS A 68 -1.12 -5.62 -1.90
CA HIS A 68 -1.58 -5.40 -3.28
C HIS A 68 -0.61 -5.90 -4.35
N TRP A 69 0.68 -5.97 -4.01
CA TRP A 69 1.74 -6.42 -4.91
C TRP A 69 1.95 -7.94 -4.93
N VAL A 70 1.26 -8.68 -4.06
CA VAL A 70 1.42 -10.13 -3.80
C VAL A 70 0.08 -10.89 -3.64
N GLU A 71 -1.06 -10.25 -3.91
CA GLU A 71 -2.40 -10.83 -3.70
C GLU A 71 -2.86 -11.85 -4.76
N ASN A 72 -2.22 -11.88 -5.93
CA ASN A 72 -2.56 -12.84 -6.99
C ASN A 72 -1.62 -14.07 -6.95
N LEU A 73 -1.44 -14.73 -8.10
CA LEU A 73 -0.49 -15.83 -8.26
C LEU A 73 0.94 -15.29 -8.39
N ALA A 74 1.92 -16.17 -8.16
CA ALA A 74 3.34 -15.82 -8.29
C ALA A 74 3.70 -15.26 -9.69
N ASN A 75 3.06 -15.76 -10.75
CA ASN A 75 3.34 -15.37 -12.13
C ASN A 75 2.58 -14.12 -12.62
N ASN A 76 1.71 -13.53 -11.80
CA ASN A 76 0.94 -12.33 -12.17
C ASN A 76 0.85 -11.28 -11.04
N SER A 77 1.66 -11.42 -9.99
CA SER A 77 1.82 -10.38 -8.96
C SER A 77 3.19 -9.74 -9.11
N LEU A 78 3.25 -8.41 -9.21
CA LEU A 78 4.47 -7.69 -9.53
C LEU A 78 5.59 -7.96 -8.51
N GLY A 79 5.28 -8.05 -7.22
CA GLY A 79 6.26 -8.31 -6.17
C GLY A 79 7.00 -9.64 -6.39
N PHE A 80 6.26 -10.69 -6.76
CA PHE A 80 6.82 -12.01 -7.04
C PHE A 80 7.60 -12.06 -8.36
N ILE A 81 7.07 -11.43 -9.41
CA ILE A 81 7.73 -11.36 -10.72
C ILE A 81 9.09 -10.65 -10.61
N LEU A 82 9.16 -9.54 -9.86
CA LEU A 82 10.41 -8.81 -9.63
C LEU A 82 11.41 -9.64 -8.82
N ALA A 83 10.97 -10.35 -7.78
CA ALA A 83 11.84 -11.21 -6.98
C ALA A 83 12.43 -12.35 -7.84
N ASP A 84 11.61 -13.02 -8.65
CA ASP A 84 12.06 -14.06 -9.59
C ASP A 84 12.96 -13.47 -10.70
N SER A 85 12.80 -12.19 -11.03
CA SER A 85 13.67 -11.46 -11.96
C SER A 85 14.98 -10.96 -11.34
N GLY A 86 15.26 -11.30 -10.07
CA GLY A 86 16.54 -11.05 -9.41
C GLY A 86 16.64 -9.73 -8.63
N TYR A 87 15.53 -9.03 -8.42
CA TYR A 87 15.48 -7.81 -7.60
C TYR A 87 15.32 -8.12 -6.12
N ASP A 88 15.75 -7.18 -5.27
CA ASP A 88 15.41 -7.13 -3.85
C ASP A 88 14.16 -6.25 -3.68
N VAL A 89 13.03 -6.88 -3.34
CA VAL A 89 11.72 -6.22 -3.39
C VAL A 89 11.27 -5.81 -2.00
N TRP A 90 10.90 -4.53 -1.86
CA TRP A 90 10.40 -3.94 -0.63
C TRP A 90 8.97 -3.44 -0.84
N LEU A 91 8.05 -3.92 -0.01
CA LEU A 91 6.64 -3.55 0.01
C LEU A 91 6.41 -2.60 1.17
N ALA A 92 6.03 -1.36 0.87
CA ALA A 92 5.84 -0.34 1.88
C ALA A 92 4.40 -0.25 2.34
N ASN A 93 4.18 -0.01 3.64
CA ASN A 93 2.86 0.23 4.21
C ASN A 93 2.82 1.63 4.84
N SER A 94 1.94 2.49 4.33
CA SER A 94 1.76 3.84 4.88
C SER A 94 1.21 3.82 6.31
N ARG A 95 1.47 4.86 7.10
CA ARG A 95 0.86 5.08 8.41
C ARG A 95 -0.67 4.90 8.36
N GLY A 96 -1.23 4.28 9.41
CA GLY A 96 -2.66 4.02 9.53
C GLY A 96 -3.17 2.76 8.82
N THR A 97 -2.37 2.11 7.96
CA THR A 97 -2.69 0.77 7.41
C THR A 97 -2.73 -0.30 8.50
N SER A 98 -3.21 -1.51 8.19
CA SER A 98 -3.45 -2.55 9.18
C SER A 98 -2.23 -2.89 10.05
N CYS A 99 -1.03 -2.84 9.46
CA CYS A 99 0.25 -3.10 10.12
C CYS A 99 0.94 -1.82 10.64
N SER A 100 0.67 -0.63 10.10
CA SER A 100 1.34 0.63 10.50
C SER A 100 0.50 1.50 11.43
N ARG A 101 -0.09 0.91 12.49
CA ARG A 101 -1.00 1.59 13.46
C ARG A 101 -0.37 1.81 14.85
N ARG A 102 0.92 2.10 14.89
CA ARG A 102 1.66 2.34 16.14
C ARG A 102 2.39 3.67 16.09
N HIS A 103 2.44 4.35 17.23
CA HIS A 103 3.09 5.65 17.39
C HIS A 103 3.84 5.70 18.72
N GLN A 104 4.88 6.53 18.84
CA GLN A 104 5.68 6.66 20.06
C GLN A 104 4.87 7.17 21.26
N HIS A 105 3.92 8.07 21.00
CA HIS A 105 3.21 8.81 22.05
C HIS A 105 1.68 8.77 21.94
N LEU A 106 1.14 8.21 20.85
CA LEU A 106 -0.29 8.26 20.53
C LEU A 106 -0.83 6.84 20.39
N SER A 107 -2.06 6.62 20.85
CA SER A 107 -2.84 5.41 20.59
C SER A 107 -3.69 5.58 19.34
N ALA A 108 -3.94 4.49 18.61
CA ALA A 108 -4.85 4.46 17.47
C ALA A 108 -6.32 4.79 17.82
N ASP A 109 -6.66 4.86 19.11
CA ASP A 109 -7.98 5.31 19.58
C ASP A 109 -8.09 6.85 19.70
N GLN A 110 -6.97 7.57 19.63
CA GLN A 110 -6.92 9.03 19.72
C GLN A 110 -7.12 9.68 18.34
N VAL A 111 -7.78 10.83 18.29
CA VAL A 111 -8.05 11.54 17.03
C VAL A 111 -6.76 12.09 16.42
N GLU A 112 -5.85 12.53 17.28
CA GLU A 112 -4.54 13.08 16.93
C GLU A 112 -3.66 12.05 16.19
N PHE A 113 -3.86 10.74 16.44
CA PHE A 113 -3.21 9.68 15.69
C PHE A 113 -3.66 9.64 14.22
N TRP A 114 -4.86 10.14 13.91
CA TRP A 114 -5.43 10.12 12.56
C TRP A 114 -5.36 11.48 11.87
N ASP A 115 -4.72 12.47 12.50
CA ASP A 115 -4.54 13.81 11.94
C ASP A 115 -3.37 13.84 10.96
N PHE A 116 -3.51 13.07 9.88
CA PHE A 116 -2.55 13.01 8.79
C PHE A 116 -3.29 12.80 7.46
N SER A 117 -2.55 13.04 6.38
CA SER A 117 -2.98 12.85 5.01
C SER A 117 -1.84 12.21 4.20
N PHE A 118 -2.02 12.13 2.87
CA PHE A 118 -0.92 11.74 1.98
C PHE A 118 0.25 12.74 2.00
N HIS A 119 0.06 13.96 2.54
CA HIS A 119 1.14 14.92 2.73
C HIS A 119 2.17 14.39 3.73
N GLU A 120 1.75 13.99 4.92
CA GLU A 120 2.62 13.44 5.95
C GLU A 120 3.27 12.13 5.50
N MET A 121 2.55 11.29 4.74
CA MET A 121 3.14 10.10 4.11
C MET A 121 4.32 10.45 3.18
N ALA A 122 4.20 11.55 2.41
CA ALA A 122 5.27 12.01 1.52
C ALA A 122 6.43 12.64 2.29
N MET A 123 6.13 13.40 3.34
CA MET A 123 7.13 14.18 4.08
C MET A 123 7.85 13.38 5.17
N PHE A 124 7.26 12.29 5.68
CA PHE A 124 7.80 11.54 6.81
C PHE A 124 7.91 10.04 6.57
N ASP A 125 6.88 9.38 6.05
CA ASP A 125 6.93 7.92 5.83
C ASP A 125 7.95 7.57 4.76
N LEU A 126 7.83 8.20 3.59
CA LEU A 126 8.65 7.85 2.42
C LEU A 126 10.15 8.12 2.64
N PRO A 127 10.60 9.27 3.20
CA PRO A 127 12.00 9.48 3.53
C PRO A 127 12.54 8.45 4.52
N ALA A 128 11.80 8.18 5.61
CA ALA A 128 12.23 7.22 6.63
C ALA A 128 12.36 5.81 6.05
N ALA A 129 11.39 5.37 5.25
CA ALA A 129 11.40 4.07 4.61
C ALA A 129 12.54 3.91 3.60
N ILE A 130 12.74 4.88 2.69
CA ILE A 130 13.82 4.81 1.69
C ILE A 130 15.19 4.82 2.38
N ASP A 131 15.39 5.67 3.38
CA ASP A 131 16.67 5.76 4.08
C ASP A 131 16.99 4.47 4.83
N PHE A 132 16.01 3.88 5.50
CA PHE A 132 16.14 2.57 6.11
C PHE A 132 16.51 1.49 5.09
N VAL A 133 15.82 1.43 3.96
CA VAL A 133 16.07 0.43 2.91
C VAL A 133 17.48 0.55 2.33
N LEU A 134 17.93 1.76 2.02
CA LEU A 134 19.26 1.98 1.46
C LEU A 134 20.35 1.67 2.49
N GLN A 135 20.15 2.03 3.75
CA GLN A 135 21.06 1.67 4.84
C GLN A 135 21.13 0.14 5.03
N LYS A 136 19.98 -0.54 5.04
CA LYS A 136 19.89 -1.98 5.25
C LYS A 136 20.53 -2.78 4.11
N THR A 137 20.40 -2.31 2.89
CA THR A 137 20.87 -3.01 1.68
C THR A 137 22.27 -2.59 1.25
N GLY A 138 22.77 -1.44 1.72
CA GLY A 138 24.02 -0.83 1.26
C GLY A 138 23.93 -0.23 -0.16
N GLN A 139 22.74 -0.21 -0.76
CA GLN A 139 22.53 0.41 -2.07
C GLN A 139 22.53 1.94 -1.94
N LYS A 140 23.01 2.63 -2.99
CA LYS A 140 22.97 4.11 -3.04
C LYS A 140 21.66 4.65 -3.59
N GLN A 141 21.00 3.86 -4.43
CA GLN A 141 19.74 4.23 -5.07
C GLN A 141 18.83 3.02 -5.21
N LEU A 142 17.53 3.26 -5.33
CA LEU A 142 16.52 2.24 -5.59
C LEU A 142 15.59 2.63 -6.75
N HIS A 143 14.85 1.66 -7.29
CA HIS A 143 13.74 1.93 -8.20
C HIS A 143 12.46 2.09 -7.39
N TYR A 144 11.66 3.11 -7.68
CA TYR A 144 10.39 3.33 -7.01
C TYR A 144 9.24 3.00 -7.97
N VAL A 145 8.29 2.18 -7.52
CA VAL A 145 7.03 1.93 -8.23
C VAL A 145 5.89 2.37 -7.32
N GLY A 146 5.12 3.33 -7.81
CA GLY A 146 3.92 3.81 -7.12
C GLY A 146 2.66 3.38 -7.85
N TYR A 147 1.60 3.09 -7.11
CA TYR A 147 0.25 2.97 -7.66
C TYR A 147 -0.69 4.05 -7.08
N SER A 148 -1.44 4.75 -7.92
CA SER A 148 -2.47 5.71 -7.50
C SER A 148 -1.93 6.75 -6.49
N GLN A 149 -2.39 6.76 -5.23
CA GLN A 149 -1.88 7.64 -4.17
C GLN A 149 -0.39 7.45 -3.90
N GLY A 150 0.16 6.24 -4.07
CA GLY A 150 1.60 5.99 -3.99
C GLY A 150 2.40 6.79 -5.03
N CYS A 151 1.78 7.15 -6.16
CA CYS A 151 2.37 8.10 -7.11
C CYS A 151 2.31 9.54 -6.58
N SER A 152 1.19 9.95 -5.99
CA SER A 152 1.03 11.30 -5.40
C SER A 152 2.07 11.55 -4.30
N ILE A 153 2.29 10.55 -3.43
CA ILE A 153 3.30 10.58 -2.37
C ILE A 153 4.68 10.84 -2.97
N ALA A 154 5.05 10.07 -4.01
CA ALA A 154 6.31 10.25 -4.73
C ALA A 154 6.43 11.61 -5.42
N PHE A 155 5.38 12.09 -6.09
CA PHE A 155 5.40 13.41 -6.74
C PHE A 155 5.66 14.53 -5.73
N ILE A 156 4.98 14.49 -4.57
CA ILE A 156 5.20 15.47 -3.49
C ILE A 156 6.64 15.35 -2.99
N ALA A 157 7.03 14.17 -2.50
CA ALA A 157 8.33 13.97 -1.86
C ALA A 157 9.51 14.29 -2.79
N PHE A 158 9.49 13.79 -4.03
CA PHE A 158 10.61 13.97 -4.95
C PHE A 158 10.68 15.39 -5.52
N SER A 159 9.58 16.14 -5.51
CA SER A 159 9.58 17.56 -5.87
C SER A 159 10.00 18.48 -4.72
N SER A 160 9.70 18.10 -3.48
CA SER A 160 9.94 18.92 -2.28
C SER A 160 11.22 18.59 -1.53
N ILE A 161 11.79 17.39 -1.71
CA ILE A 161 12.96 16.88 -0.99
C ILE A 161 14.01 16.40 -2.02
N PRO A 162 14.84 17.31 -2.58
CA PRO A 162 15.80 16.98 -3.63
C PRO A 162 16.79 15.87 -3.24
N GLU A 163 17.22 15.83 -1.97
CA GLU A 163 18.12 14.80 -1.43
C GLU A 163 17.50 13.39 -1.50
N LEU A 164 16.19 13.28 -1.28
CA LEU A 164 15.47 12.02 -1.42
C LEU A 164 15.32 11.64 -2.89
N ALA A 165 15.02 12.61 -3.76
CA ALA A 165 14.89 12.37 -5.20
C ALA A 165 16.19 11.79 -5.81
N GLN A 166 17.36 12.25 -5.36
CA GLN A 166 18.66 11.72 -5.80
C GLN A 166 18.87 10.24 -5.43
N LYS A 167 18.18 9.75 -4.39
CA LYS A 167 18.22 8.34 -3.98
C LYS A 167 17.32 7.44 -4.83
N VAL A 168 16.53 8.00 -5.75
CA VAL A 168 15.63 7.26 -6.64
C VAL A 168 16.20 7.23 -8.06
N LYS A 169 16.53 6.03 -8.52
CA LYS A 169 17.10 5.81 -9.86
C LYS A 169 16.07 6.00 -10.96
N MET A 170 14.85 5.52 -10.74
CA MET A 170 13.73 5.66 -11.67
C MET A 170 12.41 5.54 -10.92
N PHE A 171 11.44 6.36 -11.31
CA PHE A 171 10.07 6.31 -10.80
C PHE A 171 9.12 5.77 -11.87
N PHE A 172 8.54 4.60 -11.60
CA PHE A 172 7.46 3.99 -12.38
C PHE A 172 6.11 4.34 -11.77
N ALA A 173 5.34 5.20 -12.45
CA ALA A 173 4.06 5.68 -11.95
C ALA A 173 2.89 4.93 -12.60
N LEU A 174 2.21 4.07 -11.83
CA LEU A 174 1.05 3.30 -12.28
C LEU A 174 -0.26 3.99 -11.87
N ALA A 175 -1.12 4.30 -12.83
CA ALA A 175 -2.34 5.09 -12.62
C ALA A 175 -2.06 6.39 -11.80
N PRO A 176 -1.15 7.27 -12.26
CA PRO A 176 -0.70 8.42 -11.49
C PRO A 176 -1.83 9.39 -11.16
N VAL A 177 -1.87 9.86 -9.92
CA VAL A 177 -2.83 10.87 -9.45
C VAL A 177 -2.07 12.14 -9.07
N VAL A 178 -2.24 13.20 -9.86
CA VAL A 178 -1.72 14.55 -9.56
C VAL A 178 -2.87 15.53 -9.33
N SER A 179 -3.94 15.41 -10.12
CA SER A 179 -5.16 16.20 -9.97
C SER A 179 -6.38 15.31 -10.18
N LEU A 180 -7.44 15.60 -9.44
CA LEU A 180 -8.72 14.90 -9.52
C LEU A 180 -9.80 15.67 -10.30
N LYS A 181 -9.46 16.86 -10.84
CA LYS A 181 -10.40 17.80 -11.49
C LYS A 181 -11.25 17.16 -12.59
N HIS A 182 -10.69 16.21 -13.33
CA HIS A 182 -11.36 15.55 -14.46
C HIS A 182 -11.71 14.08 -14.17
N SER A 183 -11.72 13.68 -12.90
CA SER A 183 -12.09 12.31 -12.52
C SER A 183 -13.52 11.99 -12.95
N ARG A 184 -13.71 10.81 -13.53
CA ARG A 184 -15.03 10.31 -13.94
C ARG A 184 -15.74 9.54 -12.84
N SER A 185 -15.03 9.15 -11.78
CA SER A 185 -15.59 8.41 -10.65
C SER A 185 -16.71 9.22 -9.99
N PRO A 186 -17.95 8.67 -9.89
CA PRO A 186 -19.08 9.37 -9.28
C PRO A 186 -18.77 9.85 -7.85
N PHE A 187 -18.06 9.03 -7.08
CA PHE A 187 -17.65 9.37 -5.72
C PHE A 187 -16.70 10.58 -5.69
N MET A 188 -15.74 10.63 -6.60
CA MET A 188 -14.76 11.72 -6.68
C MET A 188 -15.38 13.03 -7.17
N LYS A 189 -16.40 12.95 -8.05
CA LYS A 189 -17.20 14.13 -8.45
C LYS A 189 -18.04 14.68 -7.31
N MET A 190 -18.60 13.82 -6.47
CA MET A 190 -19.44 14.22 -5.35
C MET A 190 -18.64 15.03 -4.31
N LYS A 191 -17.37 14.69 -4.07
CA LYS A 191 -16.49 15.46 -3.17
C LYS A 191 -16.27 16.90 -3.64
N PHE A 192 -16.07 17.11 -4.94
CA PHE A 192 -15.92 18.46 -5.52
C PHE A 192 -17.19 19.32 -5.39
N LEU A 193 -18.36 18.70 -5.38
CA LEU A 193 -19.64 19.39 -5.14
C LEU A 193 -19.86 19.74 -3.66
N MET A 194 -19.14 19.07 -2.75
CA MET A 194 -19.28 19.19 -1.29
C MET A 194 -18.12 19.95 -0.62
N ASP A 195 -17.30 20.68 -1.38
CA ASP A 195 -16.16 21.44 -0.84
C ASP A 195 -16.57 22.50 0.21
N ASN A 196 -17.82 22.96 0.21
CA ASN A 196 -18.35 23.86 1.25
C ASN A 196 -18.93 23.14 2.49
N GLN A 197 -18.94 21.80 2.54
CA GLN A 197 -19.44 20.99 3.66
C GLN A 197 -18.52 19.82 4.05
N LEU A 198 -17.19 20.03 4.03
CA LEU A 198 -16.22 19.04 4.52
C LEU A 198 -16.46 18.59 5.98
N GLN A 199 -17.23 19.35 6.77
CA GLN A 199 -17.64 18.99 8.13
C GLN A 199 -18.53 17.74 8.21
N MET A 200 -19.20 17.36 7.12
CA MET A 200 -20.12 16.20 7.09
C MET A 200 -19.38 14.86 7.04
N ILE A 201 -18.16 14.81 6.48
CA ILE A 201 -17.40 13.56 6.35
C ILE A 201 -16.93 13.04 7.72
N PRO A 202 -16.31 13.86 8.60
CA PRO A 202 -16.02 13.44 9.97
C PRO A 202 -17.27 13.11 10.79
N LEU A 203 -18.41 13.74 10.48
CA LEU A 203 -19.69 13.46 11.14
C LEU A 203 -20.23 12.06 10.78
N LEU A 204 -20.05 11.63 9.53
CA LEU A 204 -20.53 10.35 9.00
C LEU A 204 -19.57 9.18 9.24
N LEU A 205 -18.26 9.39 9.03
CA LEU A 205 -17.23 8.35 9.13
C LEU A 205 -16.54 8.32 10.50
N GLY A 206 -16.69 9.38 11.29
CA GLY A 206 -15.93 9.61 12.52
C GLY A 206 -14.62 10.35 12.26
N ARG A 207 -13.94 10.72 13.36
CA ARG A 207 -12.63 11.38 13.37
C ARG A 207 -11.46 10.40 13.55
N THR A 208 -11.77 9.11 13.59
CA THR A 208 -10.83 7.99 13.64
C THR A 208 -11.18 7.04 12.51
N ASP A 209 -10.32 6.06 12.21
CA ASP A 209 -10.55 5.14 11.09
C ASP A 209 -11.87 4.37 11.21
N ALA A 210 -12.78 4.63 10.26
CA ALA A 210 -14.09 3.98 10.19
C ALA A 210 -13.98 2.45 10.04
N SER A 211 -12.90 1.95 9.42
CA SER A 211 -12.66 0.51 9.28
C SER A 211 -12.44 -0.17 10.64
N LEU A 212 -11.90 0.54 11.64
CA LEU A 212 -11.77 0.00 13.00
C LEU A 212 -13.12 -0.25 13.64
N ARG A 213 -14.09 0.64 13.40
CA ARG A 213 -15.47 0.53 13.91
C ARG A 213 -16.22 -0.64 13.27
N ILE A 214 -15.98 -0.87 11.99
CA ILE A 214 -16.68 -1.88 11.17
C ILE A 214 -15.85 -3.18 11.07
N ARG A 215 -14.68 -3.27 11.72
CA ARG A 215 -13.70 -4.38 11.56
C ARG A 215 -14.32 -5.77 11.72
N ARG A 216 -15.30 -5.91 12.64
CA ARG A 216 -16.03 -7.18 12.84
C ARG A 216 -16.88 -7.57 11.64
N LEU A 217 -17.52 -6.60 10.97
CA LEU A 217 -18.32 -6.83 9.76
C LEU A 217 -17.43 -7.12 8.56
N TRP A 218 -16.31 -6.39 8.42
CA TRP A 218 -15.33 -6.62 7.34
C TRP A 218 -14.73 -8.04 7.37
N ARG A 219 -14.63 -8.68 8.55
CA ARG A 219 -14.17 -10.08 8.66
C ARG A 219 -15.07 -11.10 7.93
N PHE A 220 -16.35 -10.80 7.75
CA PHE A 220 -17.28 -11.69 7.04
C PHE A 220 -17.29 -11.43 5.52
N LEU A 221 -16.68 -10.34 5.07
CA LEU A 221 -16.70 -9.95 3.66
C LEU A 221 -16.09 -11.02 2.74
N PRO A 222 -14.96 -11.68 3.05
CA PRO A 222 -14.44 -12.74 2.19
C PRO A 222 -15.40 -13.91 2.01
N GLU A 223 -16.13 -14.29 3.08
CA GLU A 223 -17.11 -15.38 3.02
C GLU A 223 -18.33 -14.99 2.16
N LEU A 224 -18.80 -13.74 2.30
CA LEU A 224 -19.86 -13.18 1.46
C LEU A 224 -19.44 -13.12 -0.01
N CYS A 225 -18.25 -12.57 -0.30
CA CYS A 225 -17.73 -12.40 -1.66
C CYS A 225 -17.36 -13.72 -2.35
N ARG A 226 -17.41 -14.85 -1.65
CA ARG A 226 -17.28 -16.18 -2.25
C ARG A 226 -18.53 -16.61 -3.01
N HIS A 227 -19.69 -16.07 -2.65
CA HIS A 227 -20.95 -16.40 -3.32
C HIS A 227 -21.00 -15.72 -4.68
N THR A 228 -21.24 -16.49 -5.74
CA THR A 228 -21.28 -16.01 -7.13
C THR A 228 -22.28 -14.87 -7.36
N LEU A 229 -23.39 -14.86 -6.62
CA LEU A 229 -24.38 -13.75 -6.67
C LEU A 229 -23.83 -12.44 -6.08
N LEU A 230 -22.84 -12.52 -5.20
CA LEU A 230 -22.24 -11.39 -4.49
C LEU A 230 -20.92 -10.91 -5.12
N HIS A 231 -20.41 -11.60 -6.14
CA HIS A 231 -19.19 -11.21 -6.86
C HIS A 231 -19.22 -9.76 -7.34
N ARG A 232 -20.27 -9.38 -8.09
CA ARG A 232 -20.45 -8.00 -8.59
C ARG A 232 -20.63 -6.98 -7.47
N PRO A 233 -21.53 -7.18 -6.49
CA PRO A 233 -21.63 -6.31 -5.32
C PRO A 233 -20.29 -6.11 -4.59
N CYS A 234 -19.51 -7.18 -4.41
CA CYS A 234 -18.20 -7.11 -3.77
C CYS A 234 -17.18 -6.32 -4.59
N ALA A 235 -17.10 -6.57 -5.90
CA ALA A 235 -16.24 -5.80 -6.78
C ALA A 235 -16.63 -4.31 -6.79
N ASN A 236 -17.92 -3.99 -6.86
CA ASN A 236 -18.41 -2.61 -6.78
C ASN A 236 -18.03 -1.93 -5.45
N LEU A 237 -18.08 -2.67 -4.33
CA LEU A 237 -17.71 -2.16 -3.01
C LEU A 237 -16.20 -1.89 -2.92
N LEU A 238 -15.36 -2.85 -3.34
CA LEU A 238 -13.90 -2.75 -3.26
C LEU A 238 -13.35 -1.69 -4.20
N PHE A 239 -13.92 -1.58 -5.41
CA PHE A 239 -13.44 -0.68 -6.45
C PHE A 239 -14.30 0.57 -6.59
N LEU A 240 -15.06 0.96 -5.56
CA LEU A 240 -15.95 2.12 -5.59
C LEU A 240 -15.23 3.42 -6.01
N LEU A 241 -13.98 3.60 -5.56
CA LEU A 241 -13.19 4.80 -5.84
C LEU A 241 -12.58 4.79 -7.25
N GLY A 242 -11.96 3.67 -7.63
CA GLY A 242 -11.13 3.57 -8.84
C GLY A 242 -11.80 2.92 -10.06
N GLY A 243 -12.90 2.19 -9.85
CA GLY A 243 -13.50 1.32 -10.86
C GLY A 243 -12.69 0.03 -11.09
N TYR A 244 -13.29 -0.91 -11.82
CA TYR A 244 -12.67 -2.17 -12.22
C TYR A 244 -13.12 -2.57 -13.63
N ASN A 245 -12.37 -3.47 -14.27
CA ASN A 245 -12.73 -4.06 -15.55
C ASN A 245 -13.11 -5.53 -15.35
N GLU A 246 -14.40 -5.87 -15.53
CA GLU A 246 -14.92 -7.24 -15.37
C GLU A 246 -14.14 -8.29 -16.18
N LYS A 247 -13.59 -7.91 -17.35
CA LYS A 247 -12.85 -8.85 -18.21
C LYS A 247 -11.44 -9.17 -17.70
N ASN A 248 -10.91 -8.35 -16.79
CA ASN A 248 -9.53 -8.43 -16.30
C ASN A 248 -9.44 -8.63 -14.78
N LEU A 249 -10.57 -8.89 -14.11
CA LEU A 249 -10.63 -9.20 -12.69
C LEU A 249 -10.94 -10.68 -12.51
N ASN A 250 -10.17 -11.35 -11.64
CA ASN A 250 -10.47 -12.72 -11.25
C ASN A 250 -11.60 -12.70 -10.22
N MET A 251 -12.80 -13.12 -10.65
CA MET A 251 -14.06 -13.10 -9.87
C MET A 251 -14.36 -14.46 -9.24
#